data_AF-A0ABD7AUM1-F1
#
_entry.id   AF-A0ABD7AUM1-F1
#
_cell.length_a   1.000
_cell.length_b   1.000
_cell.length_c   1.000
_cell.angle_alpha   90.00
_cell.angle_beta   90.00
_cell.angle_gamma   90.00
#
_symmetry.space_group_name_H-M   'P 1'
#
loop_
_entity.id
_entity.type
_entity.pdbx_description
1 polymer ?
#
loop_
_entity_poly.entity_id
_entity_poly.type
_entity_poly.pdbx_seq_one_letter_code
_entity_poly.pdbx_strand_id
1 'polypeptide(L)'
;MMNKLPAALLVFGLSASGYALADYSDCNVQIAPASQNYGRIHKDELNFTATDKGQAAALNKRQAQLSVICPQKETFDVSFLGNMTSNGDLTFSDTGKVVLTISNIASEEGALFVKRVSGKDISTESVSSLRIYMGDKVKPVDASGNTVSTQSFTATLNIEPWVAKSTYSDLANDTTLEGNLTVRIEQPE
;
A
#
# COMPACT_ATOMS: atom_id res chain seq x y z
N MET A 1 24.63 22.79 -77.24
CA MET A 1 23.42 22.69 -76.39
C MET A 1 23.69 21.63 -75.33
N MET A 2 24.04 22.07 -74.12
CA MET A 2 24.16 21.22 -72.92
C MET A 2 22.77 20.96 -72.36
N ASN A 3 22.42 19.70 -72.08
CA ASN A 3 21.42 19.37 -71.08
C ASN A 3 22.06 18.46 -70.03
N LYS A 4 22.17 19.01 -68.81
CA LYS A 4 22.74 18.38 -67.62
C LYS A 4 21.72 17.42 -67.02
N LEU A 5 22.13 16.20 -66.71
CA LEU A 5 21.39 15.27 -65.84
C LEU A 5 21.49 15.74 -64.37
N PRO A 6 20.45 15.46 -63.54
CA PRO A 6 20.29 16.07 -62.23
C PRO A 6 21.19 15.43 -61.16
N ALA A 7 21.64 16.27 -60.24
CA ALA A 7 22.35 15.88 -59.03
C ALA A 7 21.40 15.10 -58.10
N ALA A 8 21.80 13.88 -57.72
CA ALA A 8 21.16 13.14 -56.65
C ALA A 8 21.60 13.73 -55.30
N LEU A 9 20.67 14.39 -54.61
CA LEU A 9 20.84 14.75 -53.19
C LEU A 9 20.64 13.50 -52.33
N LEU A 10 21.73 12.95 -51.80
CA LEU A 10 21.70 12.01 -50.69
C LEU A 10 21.38 12.79 -49.41
N VAL A 11 20.12 12.72 -48.98
CA VAL A 11 19.70 13.20 -47.66
C VAL A 11 20.13 12.16 -46.63
N PHE A 12 21.21 12.43 -45.91
CA PHE A 12 21.54 11.72 -44.69
C PHE A 12 20.50 12.10 -43.63
N GLY A 13 19.50 11.24 -43.44
CA GLY A 13 18.62 11.31 -42.28
C GLY A 13 19.42 10.95 -41.04
N LEU A 14 19.73 11.95 -40.20
CA LEU A 14 20.14 11.69 -38.82
C LEU A 14 18.97 10.99 -38.12
N SER A 15 19.11 9.69 -37.89
CA SER A 15 18.31 8.98 -36.91
C SER A 15 18.63 9.59 -35.56
N ALA A 16 17.79 10.52 -35.10
CA ALA A 16 17.79 10.90 -33.71
C ALA A 16 17.49 9.63 -32.91
N SER A 17 18.51 9.10 -32.26
CA SER A 17 18.38 8.12 -31.19
C SER A 17 17.40 8.72 -30.20
N GLY A 18 16.15 8.27 -30.24
CA GLY A 18 15.19 8.56 -29.21
C GLY A 18 15.76 7.98 -27.93
N TYR A 19 16.36 8.82 -27.09
CA TYR A 19 16.50 8.50 -25.69
C TYR A 19 15.07 8.38 -25.19
N ALA A 20 14.57 7.15 -25.09
CA ALA A 20 13.45 6.88 -24.21
C ALA A 20 13.94 7.30 -22.82
N LEU A 21 13.47 8.46 -22.37
CA LEU A 21 13.54 8.81 -20.97
C LEU A 21 12.67 7.75 -20.29
N ALA A 22 13.32 6.73 -19.73
CA ALA A 22 12.66 5.73 -18.90
C ALA A 22 11.98 6.49 -17.77
N ASP A 23 10.65 6.52 -17.81
CA ASP A 23 9.82 7.08 -16.76
C ASP A 23 10.10 6.24 -15.51
N TYR A 24 10.70 6.86 -14.50
CA TYR A 24 11.43 6.17 -13.41
C TYR A 24 10.47 5.61 -12.32
N SER A 25 9.31 5.08 -12.70
CA SER A 25 8.35 4.49 -11.76
C SER A 25 7.39 3.45 -12.38
N ASP A 26 7.89 2.57 -13.24
CA ASP A 26 7.09 1.48 -13.82
C ASP A 26 6.79 0.32 -12.84
N CYS A 27 7.13 0.48 -11.55
CA CYS A 27 6.79 -0.52 -10.53
C CYS A 27 5.26 -0.67 -10.43
N ASN A 28 4.76 -1.86 -10.70
CA ASN A 28 3.35 -2.19 -10.52
C ASN A 28 3.08 -2.53 -9.05
N VAL A 29 2.06 -1.90 -8.48
CA VAL A 29 1.59 -2.15 -7.11
C VAL A 29 0.23 -2.79 -7.16
N GLN A 30 0.08 -3.93 -6.49
CA GLN A 30 -1.18 -4.65 -6.44
C GLN A 30 -1.51 -5.11 -5.03
N ILE A 31 -2.79 -5.04 -4.69
CA ILE A 31 -3.37 -5.70 -3.52
C ILE A 31 -4.39 -6.75 -4.00
N ALA A 32 -4.25 -7.98 -3.54
CA ALA A 32 -5.14 -9.08 -3.90
C ALA A 32 -5.66 -9.83 -2.67
N PRO A 33 -6.99 -9.99 -2.49
CA PRO A 33 -8.03 -9.36 -3.30
C PRO A 33 -8.10 -7.85 -3.03
N ALA A 34 -8.54 -7.08 -4.03
CA ALA A 34 -8.66 -5.62 -3.94
C ALA A 34 -9.81 -5.17 -3.02
N SER A 35 -10.78 -6.05 -2.74
CA SER A 35 -11.88 -5.78 -1.83
C SER A 35 -12.07 -6.92 -0.82
N GLN A 36 -12.49 -6.55 0.38
CA GLN A 36 -12.74 -7.47 1.49
C GLN A 36 -14.21 -7.34 1.88
N ASN A 37 -15.06 -8.29 1.47
CA ASN A 37 -16.49 -8.22 1.72
C ASN A 37 -16.89 -8.96 3.00
N TYR A 38 -17.21 -8.22 4.05
CA TYR A 38 -17.61 -8.75 5.36
C TYR A 38 -19.06 -9.22 5.46
N GLY A 39 -19.86 -9.05 4.39
CA GLY A 39 -21.26 -9.42 4.38
C GLY A 39 -22.10 -8.55 5.32
N ARG A 40 -23.21 -9.12 5.79
CA ARG A 40 -24.04 -8.51 6.83
C ARG A 40 -23.53 -8.93 8.19
N ILE A 41 -23.49 -8.00 9.12
CA ILE A 41 -22.98 -8.21 10.48
C ILE A 41 -24.11 -7.88 11.44
N HIS A 42 -24.53 -8.84 12.23
CA HIS A 42 -25.56 -8.61 13.24
C HIS A 42 -24.92 -8.26 14.59
N LYS A 43 -25.54 -7.31 15.30
CA LYS A 43 -25.03 -6.77 16.57
C LYS A 43 -24.86 -7.86 17.65
N ASP A 44 -25.74 -8.84 17.66
CA ASP A 44 -25.77 -9.96 18.60
C ASP A 44 -24.65 -10.98 18.35
N GLU A 45 -24.06 -11.00 17.16
CA GLU A 45 -22.90 -11.82 16.82
C GLU A 45 -21.57 -11.18 17.28
N LEU A 46 -21.61 -9.93 17.76
CA LEU A 46 -20.42 -9.16 18.13
C LEU A 46 -20.14 -9.21 19.63
N ASN A 47 -18.89 -9.53 19.95
CA ASN A 47 -18.38 -9.46 21.31
C ASN A 47 -17.81 -8.06 21.61
N PHE A 48 -18.64 -7.20 22.20
CA PHE A 48 -18.24 -5.83 22.55
C PHE A 48 -17.40 -5.78 23.83
N THR A 49 -16.20 -5.26 23.71
CA THR A 49 -15.27 -5.01 24.83
C THR A 49 -15.16 -3.52 25.14
N ALA A 50 -14.84 -3.18 26.39
CA ALA A 50 -14.59 -1.80 26.79
C ALA A 50 -13.28 -1.26 26.16
N THR A 51 -13.32 -0.01 25.71
CA THR A 51 -12.21 0.77 25.19
C THR A 51 -12.20 2.15 25.84
N ASP A 52 -11.15 2.93 25.60
CA ASP A 52 -11.02 4.34 26.00
C ASP A 52 -12.13 5.24 25.43
N LYS A 53 -12.72 4.86 24.30
CA LYS A 53 -13.77 5.62 23.59
C LYS A 53 -15.16 4.99 23.65
N GLY A 54 -15.38 4.01 24.53
CA GLY A 54 -16.67 3.34 24.72
C GLY A 54 -16.60 1.83 24.59
N GLN A 55 -17.58 1.21 23.93
CA GLN A 55 -17.54 -0.23 23.64
C GLN A 55 -17.30 -0.45 22.15
N ALA A 56 -16.42 -1.38 21.80
CA ALA A 56 -16.14 -1.75 20.41
C ALA A 56 -15.96 -3.27 20.28
N ALA A 57 -16.20 -3.78 19.08
CA ALA A 57 -15.98 -5.18 18.74
C ALA A 57 -15.10 -5.28 17.50
N ALA A 58 -14.15 -6.22 17.53
CA ALA A 58 -13.39 -6.60 16.35
C ALA A 58 -14.25 -7.47 15.42
N LEU A 59 -14.13 -7.26 14.12
CA LEU A 59 -14.63 -8.19 13.11
C LEU A 59 -13.56 -9.25 12.82
N ASN A 60 -13.97 -10.34 12.15
CA ASN A 60 -13.06 -11.41 11.76
C ASN A 60 -11.88 -10.88 10.93
N LYS A 61 -10.65 -11.21 11.31
CA LYS A 61 -9.47 -10.80 10.53
C LYS A 61 -9.54 -11.36 9.10
N ARG A 62 -9.08 -10.55 8.15
CA ARG A 62 -8.86 -10.97 6.76
C ARG A 62 -7.46 -10.63 6.31
N GLN A 63 -7.05 -11.28 5.23
CA GLN A 63 -5.74 -11.08 4.64
C GLN A 63 -5.87 -10.64 3.19
N ALA A 64 -4.95 -9.76 2.79
CA ALA A 64 -4.67 -9.45 1.39
C ALA A 64 -3.17 -9.56 1.15
N GLN A 65 -2.79 -9.93 -0.07
CA GLN A 65 -1.42 -9.93 -0.51
C GLN A 65 -1.10 -8.59 -1.16
N LEU A 66 -0.13 -7.87 -0.61
CA LEU A 66 0.51 -6.73 -1.25
C LEU A 66 1.67 -7.27 -2.09
N SER A 67 1.75 -6.82 -3.35
CA SER A 67 2.84 -7.12 -4.26
C SER A 67 3.29 -5.85 -4.97
N VAL A 68 4.60 -5.68 -5.09
CA VAL A 68 5.26 -4.65 -5.87
C VAL A 68 6.22 -5.36 -6.82
N ILE A 69 6.13 -5.05 -8.11
CA ILE A 69 6.98 -5.65 -9.15
C ILE A 69 7.54 -4.53 -10.02
N CYS A 70 8.86 -4.41 -10.06
CA CYS A 70 9.59 -3.40 -10.81
C CYS A 70 10.33 -4.04 -12.01
N PRO A 71 10.51 -3.32 -13.14
CA PRO A 71 11.26 -3.86 -14.29
C PRO A 71 12.73 -4.14 -14.01
N GLN A 72 13.33 -3.43 -13.04
CA GLN A 72 14.71 -3.58 -12.60
C GLN A 72 14.79 -3.45 -11.07
N LYS A 73 15.95 -3.75 -10.50
CA LYS A 73 16.13 -3.63 -9.04
C LYS A 73 16.14 -2.15 -8.66
N GLU A 74 15.19 -1.76 -7.83
CA GLU A 74 15.09 -0.39 -7.35
C GLU A 74 14.90 -0.34 -5.83
N THR A 75 15.33 0.77 -5.25
CA THR A 75 14.97 1.15 -3.89
C THR A 75 13.69 1.97 -3.94
N PHE A 76 12.73 1.67 -3.10
CA PHE A 76 11.44 2.38 -3.06
C PHE A 76 10.85 2.40 -1.65
N ASP A 77 9.94 3.35 -1.43
CA ASP A 77 9.09 3.41 -0.25
C ASP A 77 7.66 2.98 -0.59
N VAL A 78 7.02 2.27 0.32
CA VAL A 78 5.62 1.87 0.22
C VAL A 78 4.79 2.78 1.12
N SER A 79 3.91 3.57 0.52
CA SER A 79 3.02 4.51 1.20
C SER A 79 1.63 3.93 1.40
N PHE A 80 1.09 4.10 2.59
CA PHE A 80 -0.27 3.67 2.95
C PHE A 80 -1.16 4.89 3.19
N LEU A 81 -2.19 5.05 2.37
CA LEU A 81 -3.04 6.23 2.32
C LEU A 81 -4.51 5.85 2.47
N GLY A 82 -5.29 6.75 3.05
CA GLY A 82 -6.72 6.59 3.25
C GLY A 82 -7.25 7.63 4.23
N ASN A 83 -8.58 7.70 4.37
CA ASN A 83 -9.17 8.50 5.42
C ASN A 83 -8.77 7.92 6.77
N MET A 84 -8.36 8.78 7.71
CA MET A 84 -7.85 8.32 9.00
C MET A 84 -8.67 8.84 10.16
N THR A 85 -8.75 8.02 11.20
CA THR A 85 -9.22 8.43 12.51
C THR A 85 -8.24 9.39 13.17
N SER A 86 -8.64 10.03 14.27
CA SER A 86 -7.76 10.90 15.07
C SER A 86 -6.45 10.24 15.53
N ASN A 87 -6.42 8.89 15.58
CA ASN A 87 -5.29 8.12 16.08
C ASN A 87 -4.40 7.58 14.94
N GLY A 88 -4.74 7.88 13.67
CA GLY A 88 -4.02 7.44 12.47
C GLY A 88 -4.48 6.10 11.89
N ASP A 89 -5.36 5.36 12.56
CA ASP A 89 -5.96 4.13 12.01
C ASP A 89 -6.83 4.47 10.79
N LEU A 90 -6.93 3.57 9.81
CA LEU A 90 -7.83 3.74 8.66
C LEU A 90 -9.28 3.82 9.14
N THR A 91 -10.04 4.81 8.66
CA THR A 91 -11.46 4.98 8.99
C THR A 91 -12.30 3.84 8.39
N PHE A 92 -13.25 3.32 9.17
CA PHE A 92 -14.22 2.33 8.73
C PHE A 92 -15.61 2.75 9.20
N SER A 93 -16.36 3.43 8.34
CA SER A 93 -17.51 4.27 8.72
C SER A 93 -17.17 5.40 9.70
N ASP A 94 -18.18 6.15 10.15
CA ASP A 94 -18.00 7.29 11.06
C ASP A 94 -17.51 6.90 12.47
N THR A 95 -17.71 5.64 12.86
CA THR A 95 -17.51 5.19 14.25
C THR A 95 -16.59 3.98 14.36
N GLY A 96 -16.22 3.36 13.24
CA GLY A 96 -15.29 2.25 13.20
C GLY A 96 -13.92 2.63 12.67
N LYS A 97 -13.03 1.64 12.70
CA LYS A 97 -11.66 1.75 12.19
C LYS A 97 -11.17 0.42 11.65
N VAL A 98 -10.10 0.44 10.88
CA VAL A 98 -9.34 -0.76 10.50
C VAL A 98 -7.95 -0.67 11.10
N VAL A 99 -7.58 -1.71 11.83
CA VAL A 99 -6.20 -1.96 12.22
C VAL A 99 -5.52 -2.74 11.10
N LEU A 100 -4.46 -2.15 10.55
CA LEU A 100 -3.66 -2.77 9.50
C LEU A 100 -2.31 -3.21 10.06
N THR A 101 -1.85 -4.39 9.65
CA THR A 101 -0.52 -4.90 9.98
C THR A 101 0.08 -5.61 8.78
N ILE A 102 1.28 -5.21 8.37
CA ILE A 102 2.03 -5.93 7.34
C ILE A 102 2.91 -6.99 7.99
N SER A 103 3.07 -8.13 7.33
CA SER A 103 3.87 -9.27 7.81
C SER A 103 4.29 -10.14 6.62
N ASN A 104 5.05 -11.22 6.86
CA ASN A 104 5.50 -12.16 5.82
C ASN A 104 6.17 -11.45 4.64
N ILE A 105 7.11 -10.55 4.97
CA ILE A 105 7.73 -9.64 4.01
C ILE A 105 8.85 -10.39 3.29
N ALA A 106 8.84 -10.38 1.95
CA ALA A 106 9.82 -11.11 1.14
C ALA A 106 10.03 -10.49 -0.24
N SER A 107 11.15 -10.83 -0.85
CA SER A 107 11.43 -10.68 -2.29
C SER A 107 11.73 -12.05 -2.90
N GLU A 108 12.02 -12.07 -4.21
CA GLU A 108 12.59 -13.25 -4.89
C GLU A 108 13.90 -13.76 -4.27
N GLU A 109 14.66 -12.91 -3.57
CA GLU A 109 15.94 -13.25 -2.97
C GLU A 109 15.82 -13.78 -1.54
N GLY A 110 14.62 -13.73 -0.97
CA GLY A 110 14.31 -14.29 0.35
C GLY A 110 13.54 -13.34 1.25
N ALA A 111 13.60 -13.61 2.56
CA ALA A 111 12.90 -12.82 3.56
C ALA A 111 13.49 -11.40 3.66
N LEU A 112 12.61 -10.42 3.78
CA LEU A 112 12.95 -9.02 3.99
C LEU A 112 12.36 -8.52 5.30
N PHE A 113 12.79 -7.33 5.69
CA PHE A 113 12.25 -6.57 6.81
C PHE A 113 11.77 -5.22 6.28
N VAL A 114 11.05 -4.48 7.11
CA VAL A 114 10.73 -3.07 6.83
C VAL A 114 11.14 -2.19 7.99
N LYS A 115 11.36 -0.92 7.68
CA LYS A 115 11.40 0.17 8.66
C LYS A 115 10.40 1.25 8.26
N ARG A 116 9.79 1.90 9.24
CA ARG A 116 8.99 3.10 8.98
C ARG A 116 9.93 4.28 8.77
N VAL A 117 9.81 4.94 7.62
CA VAL A 117 10.64 6.12 7.28
C VAL A 117 9.86 7.43 7.40
N SER A 118 8.54 7.37 7.40
CA SER A 118 7.66 8.50 7.69
C SER A 118 6.33 8.02 8.29
N GLY A 119 5.64 8.89 9.02
CA GLY A 119 4.35 8.60 9.64
C GLY A 119 4.42 8.55 11.17
N LYS A 120 3.55 7.73 11.77
CA LYS A 120 3.38 7.67 13.23
C LYS A 120 4.32 6.66 13.86
N ASP A 121 4.85 6.92 15.05
CA ASP A 121 5.73 6.00 15.77
C ASP A 121 6.95 5.57 14.91
N ILE A 122 7.69 6.55 14.37
CA ILE A 122 8.91 6.30 13.58
C ILE A 122 9.95 5.58 14.46
N SER A 123 10.48 4.47 13.94
CA SER A 123 11.51 3.66 14.59
C SER A 123 12.61 3.32 13.58
N THR A 124 13.85 3.25 14.06
CA THR A 124 15.00 2.80 13.28
C THR A 124 15.11 1.28 13.19
N GLU A 125 14.28 0.54 13.93
CA GLU A 125 14.33 -0.93 13.97
C GLU A 125 13.78 -1.56 12.68
N SER A 126 14.51 -2.55 12.17
CA SER A 126 14.04 -3.45 11.11
C SER A 126 13.11 -4.49 11.73
N VAL A 127 11.90 -4.60 11.20
CA VAL A 127 10.89 -5.53 11.72
C VAL A 127 10.30 -6.39 10.61
N SER A 128 9.98 -7.64 10.93
CA SER A 128 9.32 -8.60 10.03
C SER A 128 7.79 -8.46 10.05
N SER A 129 7.25 -7.67 10.98
CA SER A 129 5.84 -7.34 11.10
C SER A 129 5.68 -5.92 11.65
N LEU A 130 4.81 -5.11 11.05
CA LEU A 130 4.62 -3.71 11.41
C LEU A 130 3.15 -3.32 11.36
N ARG A 131 2.63 -2.74 12.46
CA ARG A 131 1.33 -2.05 12.45
C ARG A 131 1.42 -0.81 11.58
N ILE A 132 0.48 -0.60 10.69
CA ILE A 132 0.44 0.54 9.76
C ILE A 132 -0.64 1.54 10.16
N TYR A 133 -0.29 2.82 10.09
CA TYR A 133 -1.19 3.95 10.16
C TYR A 133 -1.27 4.64 8.79
N MET A 134 -2.37 5.34 8.53
CA MET A 134 -2.51 6.11 7.29
C MET A 134 -1.57 7.31 7.30
N GLY A 135 -0.87 7.51 6.19
CA GLY A 135 0.24 8.43 6.04
C GLY A 135 1.61 7.79 6.30
N ASP A 136 1.67 6.54 6.75
CA ASP A 136 2.95 5.85 6.91
C ASP A 136 3.61 5.57 5.55
N LYS A 137 4.94 5.75 5.53
CA LYS A 137 5.83 5.24 4.49
C LYS A 137 6.77 4.21 5.09
N VAL A 138 6.92 3.06 4.43
CA VAL A 138 7.83 1.98 4.87
C VAL A 138 8.83 1.63 3.79
N LYS A 139 10.07 1.38 4.19
CA LYS A 139 11.20 1.05 3.30
C LYS A 139 11.61 -0.41 3.49
N PRO A 140 11.73 -1.22 2.42
CA PRO A 140 12.32 -2.55 2.49
C PRO A 140 13.79 -2.49 2.93
N VAL A 141 14.16 -3.35 3.88
CA VAL A 141 15.51 -3.43 4.44
C VAL A 141 15.92 -4.89 4.69
N ASP A 142 17.22 -5.12 4.86
CA ASP A 142 17.76 -6.39 5.33
C ASP A 142 17.62 -6.54 6.86
N ALA A 143 18.05 -7.68 7.40
CA ALA A 143 18.01 -7.94 8.84
C ALA A 143 18.83 -6.93 9.67
N SER A 144 19.86 -6.33 9.06
CA SER A 144 20.71 -5.31 9.69
C SER A 144 20.17 -3.88 9.55
N GLY A 145 19.02 -3.70 8.86
CA GLY A 145 18.37 -2.40 8.66
C GLY A 145 18.90 -1.60 7.47
N ASN A 146 19.78 -2.19 6.64
CA ASN A 146 20.28 -1.55 5.43
C ASN A 146 19.20 -1.57 4.35
N THR A 147 19.09 -0.48 3.61
CA THR A 147 18.16 -0.37 2.47
C THR A 147 18.51 -1.42 1.42
N VAL A 148 17.49 -2.14 0.94
CA VAL A 148 17.62 -3.15 -0.10
C VAL A 148 17.04 -2.62 -1.41
N SER A 149 17.76 -2.83 -2.51
CA SER A 149 17.24 -2.65 -3.86
C SER A 149 16.70 -3.99 -4.36
N THR A 150 15.43 -4.05 -4.78
CA THR A 150 14.75 -5.29 -5.16
C THR A 150 13.89 -5.11 -6.40
N GLN A 151 13.72 -6.17 -7.19
CA GLN A 151 12.75 -6.21 -8.31
C GLN A 151 11.34 -6.54 -7.82
N SER A 152 11.22 -7.27 -6.71
CA SER A 152 9.93 -7.65 -6.16
C SER A 152 9.88 -7.45 -4.65
N PHE A 153 8.69 -7.10 -4.18
CA PHE A 153 8.36 -7.04 -2.76
C PHE A 153 6.97 -7.61 -2.56
N THR A 154 6.83 -8.51 -1.60
CA THR A 154 5.57 -9.13 -1.24
C THR A 154 5.37 -9.04 0.28
N ALA A 155 4.14 -8.79 0.71
CA ALA A 155 3.78 -8.79 2.12
C ALA A 155 2.31 -9.18 2.32
N THR A 156 2.01 -9.85 3.42
CA THR A 156 0.64 -10.08 3.87
C THR A 156 0.14 -8.88 4.66
N LEU A 157 -0.93 -8.25 4.18
CA LEU A 157 -1.72 -7.25 4.91
C LEU A 157 -2.78 -7.97 5.75
N ASN A 158 -2.64 -7.92 7.06
CA ASN A 158 -3.67 -8.33 8.01
C ASN A 158 -4.61 -7.16 8.26
N ILE A 159 -5.89 -7.38 8.03
CA ILE A 159 -6.96 -6.39 8.03
C ILE A 159 -7.94 -6.78 9.14
N GLU A 160 -8.00 -5.97 10.20
CA GLU A 160 -8.90 -6.18 11.32
C GLU A 160 -9.78 -4.94 11.52
N PRO A 161 -11.01 -4.95 10.99
CA PRO A 161 -11.96 -3.88 11.26
C PRO A 161 -12.48 -3.96 12.71
N TRP A 162 -12.77 -2.80 13.27
CA TRP A 162 -13.38 -2.62 14.58
C TRP A 162 -14.57 -1.69 14.42
N VAL A 163 -15.69 -2.05 15.04
CA VAL A 163 -16.94 -1.27 15.02
C VAL A 163 -17.30 -0.85 16.43
N ALA A 164 -17.73 0.39 16.61
CA ALA A 164 -18.22 0.86 17.89
C ALA A 164 -19.62 0.32 18.15
N LYS A 165 -19.99 0.13 19.42
CA LYS A 165 -21.38 -0.25 19.77
C LYS A 165 -22.39 0.83 19.38
N SER A 166 -21.95 2.10 19.38
CA SER A 166 -22.74 3.25 18.94
C SER A 166 -23.08 3.22 17.46
N THR A 167 -22.37 2.45 16.63
CA THR A 167 -22.75 2.20 15.23
C THR A 167 -24.15 1.58 15.13
N TYR A 168 -24.59 0.87 16.17
CA TYR A 168 -25.87 0.16 16.24
C TYR A 168 -26.86 0.80 17.23
N SER A 169 -26.76 2.12 17.46
CA SER A 169 -27.67 2.85 18.36
C SER A 169 -29.02 3.16 17.69
N ASP A 170 -29.03 3.40 16.39
CA ASP A 170 -30.24 3.59 15.59
C ASP A 170 -30.65 2.25 14.93
N LEU A 171 -31.49 1.49 15.63
CA LEU A 171 -31.94 0.16 15.20
C LEU A 171 -32.90 0.19 14.00
N ALA A 172 -33.29 1.37 13.53
CA ALA A 172 -34.29 1.52 12.46
C ALA A 172 -33.68 1.44 11.05
N ASN A 173 -32.36 1.58 10.89
CA ASN A 173 -31.72 1.72 9.59
C ASN A 173 -30.53 0.78 9.40
N ASP A 174 -30.47 0.12 8.24
CA ASP A 174 -29.27 -0.57 7.77
C ASP A 174 -28.17 0.49 7.55
N THR A 175 -27.01 0.31 8.19
CA THR A 175 -25.84 1.18 8.01
C THR A 175 -24.77 0.47 7.18
N THR A 176 -24.31 1.12 6.12
CA THR A 176 -23.18 0.63 5.33
C THR A 176 -21.86 0.94 6.06
N LEU A 177 -21.02 -0.08 6.22
CA LEU A 177 -19.69 0.04 6.83
C LEU A 177 -18.62 -0.18 5.76
N GLU A 178 -17.82 0.85 5.51
CA GLU A 178 -16.79 0.82 4.48
C GLU A 178 -15.54 1.63 4.87
N GLY A 179 -14.42 1.26 4.27
CA GLY A 179 -13.14 1.95 4.40
C GLY A 179 -12.31 1.71 3.14
N ASN A 180 -11.57 2.72 2.71
CA ASN A 180 -10.84 2.70 1.45
C ASN A 180 -9.33 2.86 1.72
N LEU A 181 -8.57 1.82 1.39
CA LEU A 181 -7.11 1.82 1.48
C LEU A 181 -6.51 2.05 0.09
N THR A 182 -5.52 2.93 0.01
CA THR A 182 -4.68 3.11 -1.17
C THR A 182 -3.24 2.83 -0.79
N VAL A 183 -2.55 2.00 -1.59
CA VAL A 183 -1.11 1.75 -1.44
C VAL A 183 -0.40 2.22 -2.69
N ARG A 184 0.74 2.89 -2.51
CA ARG A 184 1.54 3.47 -3.60
C ARG A 184 3.00 3.22 -3.37
N ILE A 185 3.76 3.31 -4.45
CA ILE A 185 5.22 3.36 -4.42
C ILE A 185 5.66 4.79 -4.57
N GLU A 186 6.61 5.19 -3.74
CA GLU A 186 7.25 6.49 -3.77
C GLU A 186 8.76 6.35 -3.92
N GLN A 187 9.39 7.37 -4.48
CA GLN A 187 10.84 7.44 -4.53
C GLN A 187 11.40 7.56 -3.11
N PRO A 188 12.50 6.88 -2.78
CA PRO A 188 13.15 7.03 -1.50
C PRO A 188 13.62 8.46 -1.31
N GLU A 189 13.21 9.09 -0.21
CA GLU A 189 13.86 10.30 0.31
C GLU A 189 15.27 9.98 0.83
#